data_AF-A0A6P0JXS3-F1
#
_entry.id   AF-A0A6P0JXS3-F1
#
_cell.length_a   1.000
_cell.length_b   1.000
_cell.length_c   1.000
_cell.angle_alpha   90.00
_cell.angle_beta   90.00
_cell.angle_gamma   90.00
#
_symmetry.space_group_name_H-M   'P 1'
#
loop_
_entity.id
_entity.type
_entity.pdbx_description
1 polymer ?
#
loop_
_entity_poly.entity_id
_entity_poly.type
_entity_poly.pdbx_seq_one_letter_code
_entity_poly.pdbx_strand_id
1 'polypeptide(L)'
;NSARVYFQGTNEIPFFTDIMGKHQWLPNGDVLITESRWGRAFEITSDRELAWEFNNIVGNGKAKGLLAMIAEARRLPAEFDRAKLETLKKNCPSG
;
A
#
# COMPACT_ATOMS: atom_id res chain seq x y z
N ASN A 1 10.65 30.00 -1.12
CA ASN A 1 10.34 28.66 -0.58
C ASN A 1 9.12 28.15 -1.31
N SER A 2 9.25 27.20 -2.24
CA SER A 2 8.14 26.68 -3.03
C SER A 2 7.85 25.23 -2.64
N ALA A 3 6.63 24.95 -2.17
CA ALA A 3 6.16 23.57 -2.03
C ALA A 3 5.67 23.06 -3.39
N ARG A 4 5.92 21.78 -3.69
CA ARG A 4 5.37 21.09 -4.87
C ARG A 4 4.49 19.94 -4.41
N VAL A 5 3.26 19.90 -4.89
CA VAL A 5 2.38 18.74 -4.76
C VAL A 5 2.81 17.71 -5.81
N TYR A 6 3.15 16.50 -5.37
CA TYR A 6 3.55 15.43 -6.29
C TYR A 6 2.35 14.70 -6.87
N PHE A 7 1.40 14.33 -6.01
CA PHE A 7 0.15 13.66 -6.35
C PHE A 7 -0.95 14.11 -5.38
N GLN A 8 -2.15 14.34 -5.89
CA GLN A 8 -3.32 14.78 -5.11
C GLN A 8 -4.58 13.98 -5.45
N GLY A 9 -4.43 12.83 -6.13
CA GLY A 9 -5.55 12.08 -6.66
C GLY A 9 -6.18 12.71 -7.90
N THR A 10 -6.98 11.89 -8.58
CA THR A 10 -7.89 12.30 -9.66
C THR A 10 -9.27 11.69 -9.40
N ASN A 11 -10.24 11.94 -10.29
CA ASN A 11 -11.54 11.27 -10.20
C ASN A 11 -11.41 9.75 -10.42
N GLU A 12 -10.45 9.36 -11.26
CA GLU A 12 -10.14 7.98 -11.60
C GLU A 12 -9.31 7.31 -10.51
N ILE A 13 -8.43 8.06 -9.86
CA ILE A 13 -7.55 7.59 -8.78
C ILE A 13 -7.73 8.49 -7.55
N PRO A 14 -8.87 8.39 -6.83
CA PRO A 14 -9.02 9.06 -5.54
C PRO A 14 -8.01 8.44 -4.56
N PHE A 15 -7.63 9.17 -3.50
CA PHE A 15 -6.72 8.63 -2.49
C PHE A 15 -7.03 9.10 -1.05
N PHE A 16 -8.16 9.76 -0.86
CA PHE A 16 -8.52 10.35 0.42
C PHE A 16 -8.92 9.27 1.42
N THR A 17 -8.21 9.23 2.55
CA THR A 17 -8.60 8.50 3.75
C THR A 17 -8.68 9.48 4.91
N ASP A 18 -9.77 9.47 5.64
CA ASP A 18 -10.04 10.34 6.79
C ASP A 18 -9.52 9.77 8.11
N ILE A 19 -8.94 8.57 8.09
CA ILE A 19 -8.13 8.05 9.19
C ILE A 19 -6.86 7.42 8.63
N MET A 20 -5.74 7.69 9.32
CA MET A 20 -4.43 7.15 9.00
C MET A 20 -4.04 7.43 7.53
N GLY A 21 -3.39 6.47 6.87
CA GLY A 21 -2.77 6.63 5.58
C GLY A 21 -1.25 6.65 5.67
N LYS A 22 -0.61 6.17 4.61
CA LYS A 22 0.84 6.15 4.48
C LYS A 22 1.23 6.33 3.02
N HIS A 23 2.42 6.87 2.78
CA HIS A 23 3.09 6.74 1.50
C HIS A 23 4.55 6.30 1.68
N GLN A 24 5.11 5.68 0.65
CA GLN A 24 6.50 5.27 0.57
C GLN A 24 7.03 5.56 -0.83
N TRP A 25 8.10 6.36 -0.90
CA TRP A 25 8.89 6.49 -2.12
C TRP A 25 9.63 5.20 -2.41
N LEU A 26 9.60 4.77 -3.66
CA LEU A 26 10.28 3.58 -4.14
C LEU A 26 11.56 3.94 -4.91
N PRO A 27 12.56 3.05 -4.97
CA PRO A 27 13.84 3.34 -5.64
C PRO A 27 13.74 3.68 -7.13
N ASN A 28 12.67 3.24 -7.81
CA ASN A 28 12.40 3.55 -9.22
C ASN A 28 11.74 4.93 -9.43
N GLY A 29 11.46 5.68 -8.35
CA GLY A 29 10.79 6.98 -8.41
C GLY A 29 9.27 6.92 -8.27
N ASP A 30 8.70 5.73 -8.13
CA ASP A 30 7.27 5.54 -7.91
C ASP A 30 6.89 5.76 -6.44
N VAL A 31 5.59 5.88 -6.17
CA VAL A 31 5.05 6.05 -4.82
C VAL A 31 4.02 4.98 -4.51
N LEU A 32 4.27 4.20 -3.45
CA LEU A 32 3.29 3.32 -2.86
C LEU A 32 2.45 4.10 -1.84
N ILE A 33 1.13 4.08 -1.98
CA ILE A 33 0.16 4.79 -1.13
C ILE A 33 -0.74 3.77 -0.44
N THR A 34 -1.04 4.00 0.84
CA THR A 34 -2.01 3.26 1.64
C THR A 34 -3.21 4.16 1.93
N GLU A 35 -4.38 3.78 1.41
CA GLU A 35 -5.67 4.40 1.69
C GLU A 35 -6.40 3.57 2.76
N SER A 36 -6.08 3.86 4.02
CA SER A 36 -6.34 2.97 5.14
C SER A 36 -7.82 2.61 5.34
N ARG A 37 -8.73 3.59 5.30
CA ARG A 37 -10.17 3.33 5.51
C ARG A 37 -10.75 2.42 4.44
N TRP A 38 -10.34 2.65 3.21
CA TRP A 38 -10.83 1.91 2.05
C TRP A 38 -10.10 0.60 1.84
N GLY A 39 -9.17 0.21 2.72
CA GLY A 39 -8.52 -1.10 2.61
C GLY A 39 -7.69 -1.25 1.33
N ARG A 40 -7.24 -0.15 0.74
CA ARG A 40 -6.59 -0.13 -0.57
C ARG A 40 -5.14 0.34 -0.47
N ALA A 41 -4.26 -0.32 -1.18
CA ALA A 41 -2.89 0.15 -1.42
C ALA A 41 -2.63 0.18 -2.91
N PHE A 42 -1.96 1.21 -3.40
CA PHE A 42 -1.70 1.36 -4.83
C PHE A 42 -0.38 2.07 -5.10
N GLU A 43 0.22 1.76 -6.25
CA GLU A 43 1.49 2.32 -6.71
C GLU A 43 1.24 3.28 -7.87
N ILE A 44 1.78 4.48 -7.76
CA ILE A 44 1.72 5.50 -8.80
C ILE A 44 3.10 5.69 -9.41
N THR A 45 3.18 5.63 -10.73
CA THR A 45 4.42 5.86 -11.48
C THR A 45 4.92 7.29 -11.33
N SER A 46 6.18 7.53 -11.67
CA SER A 46 6.72 8.90 -11.77
C SER A 46 5.96 9.84 -12.74
N ASP A 47 5.22 9.26 -13.68
CA ASP A 47 4.34 9.95 -14.62
C ASP A 47 2.93 10.22 -14.10
N ARG A 48 2.62 9.76 -12.88
CA ARG A 48 1.32 9.86 -12.18
C ARG A 48 0.26 8.87 -12.71
N GLU A 49 0.69 7.72 -13.22
CA GLU A 49 -0.21 6.66 -13.68
C GLU A 49 -0.31 5.52 -12.67
N LEU A 50 -1.44 4.81 -12.63
CA LEU A 50 -1.63 3.64 -11.76
C LEU A 50 -0.81 2.45 -12.28
N ALA A 51 0.21 2.03 -11.53
CA ALA A 51 1.05 0.87 -11.88
C ALA A 51 0.51 -0.44 -11.29
N TRP A 52 -0.03 -0.38 -10.06
CA TRP A 52 -0.48 -1.54 -9.31
C TRP A 52 -1.51 -1.16 -8.24
N GLU A 53 -2.41 -2.08 -7.92
CA GLU A 53 -3.42 -1.91 -6.87
C GLU A 53 -3.68 -3.22 -6.12
N PHE A 54 -3.87 -3.10 -4.82
CA PHE A 54 -4.39 -4.15 -3.94
C PHE A 54 -5.60 -3.64 -3.17
N ASN A 55 -6.63 -4.47 -3.14
CA ASN A 55 -7.86 -4.23 -2.36
C ASN A 55 -8.02 -5.36 -1.33
N ASN A 56 -8.09 -4.99 -0.05
CA ASN A 56 -8.30 -5.92 1.05
C ASN A 56 -9.77 -6.35 1.14
N ILE A 57 -10.21 -7.18 0.20
CA ILE A 57 -11.60 -7.61 0.09
C ILE A 57 -11.90 -8.64 1.19
N VAL A 58 -12.84 -8.32 2.09
CA VAL A 58 -13.31 -9.27 3.11
C VAL A 58 -14.74 -9.73 2.85
N GLY A 59 -14.88 -11.03 2.57
CA GLY A 59 -16.12 -11.78 2.77
C GLY A 59 -17.00 -12.01 1.54
N ASN A 60 -17.34 -13.29 1.35
CA ASN A 60 -18.59 -13.72 0.72
C ASN A 60 -19.76 -13.62 1.75
N GLY A 61 -20.40 -12.46 1.93
CA GLY A 61 -21.83 -12.48 2.30
C GLY A 61 -22.31 -11.93 3.66
N LYS A 62 -21.83 -10.77 4.14
CA LYS A 62 -22.67 -9.92 5.03
C LYS A 62 -22.94 -8.52 4.48
N ALA A 63 -22.10 -8.05 3.57
CA ALA A 63 -22.41 -7.04 2.57
C ALA A 63 -21.41 -7.23 1.41
N LYS A 64 -21.86 -7.20 0.15
CA LYS A 64 -20.94 -7.15 -1.00
C LYS A 64 -20.15 -5.84 -0.91
N GLY A 65 -18.83 -5.90 -1.08
CA GLY A 65 -17.99 -4.71 -1.26
C GLY A 65 -17.40 -4.09 0.02
N LEU A 66 -17.35 -4.80 1.15
CA LEU A 66 -16.57 -4.33 2.30
C LEU A 66 -15.08 -4.61 2.06
N LEU A 67 -14.30 -3.54 1.91
CA LEU A 67 -12.85 -3.58 2.03
C LEU A 67 -12.49 -3.45 3.51
N ALA A 68 -11.71 -4.37 4.05
CA ALA A 68 -11.23 -4.28 5.43
C ALA A 68 -10.11 -3.25 5.50
N MET A 69 -10.15 -2.42 6.54
CA MET A 69 -9.12 -1.42 6.78
C MET A 69 -7.72 -2.04 6.77
N ILE A 70 -6.78 -1.32 6.16
CA ILE A 70 -5.36 -1.67 6.22
C ILE A 70 -4.60 -0.55 6.91
N ALA A 71 -3.72 -0.91 7.83
CA ALA A 71 -2.91 0.09 8.54
C ALA A 71 -1.78 0.61 7.65
N GLU A 72 -1.10 -0.28 6.93
CA GLU A 72 0.09 0.02 6.15
C GLU A 72 0.33 -1.03 5.06
N ALA A 73 0.75 -0.57 3.88
CA ALA A 73 1.51 -1.36 2.92
C ALA A 73 2.97 -0.88 2.85
N ARG A 74 3.92 -1.81 2.70
CA ARG A 74 5.35 -1.51 2.58
C ARG A 74 6.00 -2.38 1.52
N ARG A 75 6.76 -1.77 0.62
CA ARG A 75 7.71 -2.47 -0.23
C ARG A 75 8.93 -2.84 0.60
N LEU A 76 9.18 -4.13 0.74
CA LEU A 76 10.37 -4.63 1.42
C LEU A 76 11.58 -4.54 0.49
N PRO A 77 12.78 -4.29 1.05
CA PRO A 77 14.03 -4.43 0.32
C PRO A 77 14.19 -5.81 -0.32
N ALA A 78 14.90 -5.89 -1.44
CA ALA A 78 15.00 -7.11 -2.26
C ALA A 78 15.65 -8.29 -1.53
N GLU A 79 16.48 -8.03 -0.51
CA GLU A 79 17.09 -9.06 0.33
C GLU A 79 16.09 -9.83 1.19
N PHE A 80 14.87 -9.32 1.38
CA PHE A 80 13.77 -10.05 2.03
C PHE A 80 13.03 -10.97 1.04
N ASP A 81 13.80 -11.80 0.33
CA ASP A 81 13.28 -12.81 -0.56
C ASP A 81 12.65 -13.99 0.20
N ARG A 82 12.06 -14.92 -0.53
CA ARG A 82 11.45 -16.12 0.06
C ARG A 82 12.42 -16.91 0.93
N ALA A 83 13.66 -17.10 0.50
CA ALA A 83 14.63 -17.91 1.24
C ALA A 83 14.99 -17.24 2.57
N LYS A 84 15.26 -15.93 2.55
CA LYS A 84 15.52 -15.13 3.74
C LYS A 84 14.34 -15.15 4.70
N LEU A 85 13.12 -14.98 4.19
CA LEU A 85 11.90 -15.02 5.01
C LEU A 85 11.70 -16.38 5.69
N GLU A 86 11.95 -17.50 4.99
CA GLU A 86 11.88 -18.83 5.58
C GLU A 86 12.96 -19.05 6.66
N THR A 87 14.17 -18.53 6.46
CA THR A 87 15.21 -18.55 7.50
C THR A 87 14.79 -17.75 8.73
N LEU A 88 14.26 -16.54 8.55
CA LEU A 88 13.80 -15.69 9.64
C LEU A 88 12.67 -16.36 10.43
N LYS A 89 11.72 -16.98 9.73
CA LYS A 89 10.58 -17.68 10.34
C LYS A 89 11.02 -18.82 11.27
N LYS A 90 12.04 -19.60 10.88
CA LYS A 90 12.59 -20.69 11.73
C LYS A 90 13.25 -20.17 13.00
N ASN A 91 13.79 -18.96 12.95
CA ASN A 91 14.52 -18.33 14.05
C ASN A 91 13.64 -17.39 14.89
N CYS A 92 12.33 -17.33 14.62
CA CYS A 92 11.40 -16.62 15.48
C CYS A 92 11.41 -17.29 16.87
N PRO A 93 11.75 -16.57 17.95
CA PRO A 93 11.64 -17.11 19.29
C PRO A 93 10.20 -17.57 19.50
N SER A 94 10.01 -18.83 19.86
CA SER A 94 8.73 -19.29 20.42
C SER A 94 8.54 -18.53 21.73
N GLY A 95 7.55 -17.65 21.76
CA GLY A 95 7.07 -17.03 22.99
C GLY A 95 6.57 -18.05 23.98
#